data_AF-X1TDZ3-F1
#
_entry.id   AF-X1TDZ3-F1
#
_cell.length_a   1.000
_cell.length_b   1.000
_cell.length_c   1.000
_cell.angle_alpha   90.00
_cell.angle_beta   90.00
_cell.angle_gamma   90.00
#
_symmetry.space_group_name_H-M   'P 1'
#
loop_
_entity.id
_entity.type
_entity.pdbx_description
1 polymer ?
#
loop_
_entity_poly.entity_id
_entity_poly.type
_entity_poly.pdbx_seq_one_letter_code
_entity_poly.pdbx_strand_id
1 'polypeptide(L)'
;ARYANSDQIPFLLWMAEVGFFHKWDFKYRDKRFRDLFGLLIGSHLFDASNINMPNNYHFTRFIGNFHILPACYSFPFLERCIRFKCHEYVSESGSVKKRFNIPGERTYEIGRRSISNISHELKLLYHHVASSNFQNILNRLMDELNEDSWLRLPDPYNLIGNWRNKLLHGENIWSSGFEISTYLISLILLSYISEDEYNSKIDSLLEHIQYKQETNSSYLWYVFQI
;
A
#
# COMPACT_ATOMS: atom_id res chain seq x y z
N ALA A 1 15.58 -11.80 -8.08
CA ALA A 1 15.68 -10.36 -7.79
C ALA A 1 15.00 -10.13 -6.46
N ARG A 2 15.70 -9.55 -5.47
CA ARG A 2 15.05 -9.08 -4.25
C ARG A 2 14.26 -7.83 -4.62
N TYR A 3 12.95 -7.85 -4.40
CA TYR A 3 12.08 -6.71 -4.71
C TYR A 3 11.94 -5.75 -3.53
N ALA A 4 12.15 -6.22 -2.29
CA ALA A 4 12.35 -5.36 -1.14
C ALA A 4 13.85 -5.09 -0.95
N ASN A 5 14.23 -3.83 -0.78
CA ASN A 5 15.54 -3.51 -0.18
C ASN A 5 15.60 -4.15 1.20
N SER A 6 16.78 -4.62 1.63
CA SER A 6 16.99 -5.26 2.94
C SER A 6 16.39 -4.45 4.10
N ASP A 7 16.37 -3.13 3.93
CA ASP A 7 15.97 -2.15 4.93
C ASP A 7 14.45 -2.01 5.05
N GLN A 8 13.69 -2.49 4.05
CA GLN A 8 12.22 -2.43 4.00
C GLN A 8 11.57 -3.67 4.63
N ILE A 9 12.32 -4.78 4.70
CA ILE A 9 11.84 -6.07 5.24
C ILE A 9 11.36 -5.96 6.69
N PRO A 10 12.08 -5.28 7.63
CA PRO A 10 11.62 -5.15 9.00
C PRO A 10 10.26 -4.43 9.10
N PHE A 11 10.08 -3.37 8.33
CA PHE A 11 8.82 -2.63 8.27
C PHE A 11 7.66 -3.48 7.72
N LEU A 12 7.90 -4.23 6.64
CA LEU A 12 6.87 -5.10 6.05
C LEU A 12 6.48 -6.26 6.96
N LEU A 13 7.43 -6.82 7.70
CA LEU A 13 7.17 -7.85 8.70
C LEU A 13 6.34 -7.31 9.85
N TRP A 14 6.64 -6.11 10.32
CA TRP A 14 5.81 -5.44 11.31
C TRP A 14 4.40 -5.17 10.81
N MET A 15 4.27 -4.69 9.57
CA MET A 15 2.96 -4.50 8.96
C MET A 15 2.17 -5.81 8.89
N ALA A 16 2.82 -6.93 8.54
CA ALA A 16 2.20 -8.25 8.63
C ALA A 16 1.81 -8.59 10.07
N GLU A 17 2.70 -8.39 11.04
CA GLU A 17 2.43 -8.73 12.43
C GLU A 17 1.24 -7.96 13.00
N VAL A 18 1.22 -6.65 12.77
CA VAL A 18 0.14 -5.74 13.11
C VAL A 18 -1.16 -6.11 12.39
N GLY A 19 -1.11 -6.39 11.09
CA GLY A 19 -2.31 -6.65 10.29
C GLY A 19 -2.89 -8.06 10.44
N PHE A 20 -2.09 -9.06 10.81
CA PHE A 20 -2.52 -10.47 10.96
C PHE A 20 -2.80 -10.87 12.41
N PHE A 21 -1.90 -10.54 13.34
CA PHE A 21 -1.96 -11.10 14.70
C PHE A 21 -2.63 -10.18 15.68
N HIS A 22 -2.51 -8.87 15.48
CA HIS A 22 -3.21 -7.93 16.32
C HIS A 22 -4.57 -7.63 15.74
N LYS A 23 -5.57 -7.60 16.62
CA LYS A 23 -6.93 -7.17 16.30
C LYS A 23 -6.87 -5.71 15.88
N TRP A 24 -6.50 -5.44 14.63
CA TRP A 24 -7.03 -4.27 13.96
C TRP A 24 -8.54 -4.40 14.11
N ASP A 25 -9.08 -3.54 14.96
CA ASP A 25 -10.51 -3.36 15.16
C ASP A 25 -11.12 -2.65 13.94
N PHE A 26 -10.59 -2.95 12.74
CA PHE A 26 -11.34 -2.92 11.50
C PHE A 26 -12.56 -3.80 11.74
N LYS A 27 -13.62 -3.15 12.23
CA LYS A 27 -14.96 -3.67 12.26
C LYS A 27 -15.16 -4.49 10.98
N TYR A 28 -15.33 -5.81 11.17
CA TYR A 28 -15.51 -6.89 10.19
C TYR A 28 -14.18 -7.42 9.59
N ARG A 29 -13.68 -8.59 10.02
CA ARG A 29 -14.00 -9.94 9.48
C ARG A 29 -14.02 -10.10 7.95
N ASP A 30 -13.71 -9.07 7.16
CA ASP A 30 -13.63 -9.20 5.72
C ASP A 30 -12.38 -10.01 5.35
N LYS A 31 -12.61 -11.31 5.17
CA LYS A 31 -11.60 -12.27 4.75
C LYS A 31 -10.87 -11.76 3.50
N ARG A 32 -11.56 -11.13 2.55
CA ARG A 32 -10.94 -10.64 1.31
C ARG A 32 -9.94 -9.52 1.57
N PHE A 33 -10.21 -8.64 2.54
CA PHE A 33 -9.28 -7.58 2.90
C PHE A 33 -7.98 -8.15 3.48
N ARG A 34 -8.09 -9.13 4.39
CA ARG A 34 -6.94 -9.84 4.97
C ARG A 34 -6.18 -10.65 3.92
N ASP A 35 -6.88 -11.36 3.05
CA ASP A 35 -6.28 -12.14 1.97
C ASP A 35 -5.48 -11.21 1.03
N LEU A 36 -6.04 -10.06 0.64
CA LEU A 36 -5.35 -9.07 -0.22
C LEU A 36 -4.14 -8.45 0.47
N PHE A 37 -4.25 -8.11 1.76
CA PHE A 37 -3.13 -7.61 2.53
C PHE A 37 -2.00 -8.66 2.64
N GLY A 38 -2.36 -9.93 2.83
CA GLY A 38 -1.40 -11.04 2.91
C GLY A 38 -0.70 -11.30 1.60
N LEU A 39 -1.44 -11.26 0.50
CA LEU A 39 -0.86 -11.33 -0.83
C LEU A 39 0.11 -10.17 -1.08
N LEU A 40 -0.23 -8.95 -0.62
CA LEU A 40 0.63 -7.77 -0.72
C LEU A 40 1.94 -7.93 0.03
N ILE A 41 1.88 -8.22 1.33
CA ILE A 41 3.09 -8.37 2.14
C ILE A 41 3.89 -9.60 1.71
N GLY A 42 3.21 -10.72 1.48
CA GLY A 42 3.83 -11.97 1.03
C GLY A 42 4.59 -11.80 -0.28
N SER A 43 4.07 -11.01 -1.23
CA SER A 43 4.77 -10.78 -2.50
C SER A 43 5.96 -9.84 -2.40
N HIS A 44 5.97 -8.90 -1.46
CA HIS A 44 7.18 -8.12 -1.16
C HIS A 44 8.27 -8.98 -0.53
N LEU A 45 7.88 -9.92 0.33
CA LEU A 45 8.79 -10.79 1.05
C LEU A 45 9.22 -12.03 0.24
N PHE A 46 8.59 -12.26 -0.91
CA PHE A 46 8.90 -13.39 -1.78
C PHE A 46 10.25 -13.19 -2.48
N ASP A 47 11.25 -13.98 -2.06
CA ASP A 47 12.55 -14.02 -2.72
C ASP A 47 12.59 -15.09 -3.81
N ALA A 48 12.30 -14.67 -5.04
CA ALA A 48 12.36 -15.53 -6.21
C ALA A 48 13.78 -16.07 -6.53
N SER A 49 14.84 -15.53 -5.91
CA SER A 49 16.22 -15.98 -6.18
C SER A 49 16.57 -17.34 -5.57
N ASN A 50 15.80 -17.79 -4.57
CA ASN A 50 16.04 -19.07 -3.90
C ASN A 50 15.32 -20.26 -4.55
N ILE A 51 14.59 -20.04 -5.63
CA ILE A 51 13.86 -21.11 -6.31
C ILE A 51 14.75 -21.68 -7.41
N ASN A 52 15.29 -22.88 -7.18
CA ASN A 52 15.94 -23.70 -8.21
C ASN A 52 14.88 -24.10 -9.25
N MET A 53 14.68 -23.24 -10.24
CA MET A 53 13.64 -23.39 -11.26
C MET A 53 14.18 -24.15 -12.48
N PRO A 54 13.36 -24.99 -13.11
CA PRO A 54 13.67 -25.58 -14.41
C PRO A 54 13.83 -24.49 -15.48
N ASN A 55 14.71 -24.74 -16.44
CA ASN A 55 15.10 -23.79 -17.50
C ASN A 55 13.94 -23.59 -18.50
N ASN A 56 12.95 -22.76 -18.15
CA ASN A 56 11.75 -22.49 -18.94
C ASN A 56 11.56 -20.99 -19.16
N TYR A 57 11.55 -20.59 -20.44
CA TYR A 57 11.41 -19.19 -20.87
C TYR A 57 10.18 -18.47 -20.28
N HIS A 58 9.03 -19.16 -20.21
CA HIS A 58 7.80 -18.57 -19.67
C HIS A 58 7.92 -18.30 -18.17
N PHE A 59 8.59 -19.19 -17.44
CA PHE A 59 8.85 -19.01 -16.00
C PHE A 59 9.87 -17.91 -15.74
N THR A 60 10.96 -17.84 -16.51
CA THR A 60 11.94 -16.75 -16.40
C THR A 60 11.27 -15.40 -16.67
N ARG A 61 10.40 -15.32 -17.69
CA ARG A 61 9.63 -14.12 -17.99
C ARG A 61 8.63 -13.78 -16.89
N PHE A 62 7.98 -14.77 -16.28
CA PHE A 62 7.08 -14.56 -15.14
C PHE A 62 7.84 -14.01 -13.93
N ILE A 63 8.98 -14.60 -13.56
CA ILE A 63 9.84 -14.14 -12.44
C ILE A 63 10.30 -12.70 -12.67
N GLY A 64 10.75 -12.38 -13.90
CA GLY A 64 11.17 -11.02 -14.27
C GLY A 64 10.04 -9.98 -14.22
N ASN A 65 8.79 -10.44 -14.32
CA ASN A 65 7.60 -9.60 -14.25
C ASN A 65 6.78 -9.85 -12.98
N PHE A 66 7.37 -10.46 -11.94
CA PHE A 66 6.62 -10.89 -10.77
C PHE A 66 5.90 -9.71 -10.10
N HIS A 67 6.53 -8.53 -10.08
CA HIS A 67 6.01 -7.27 -9.55
C HIS A 67 4.73 -6.76 -10.24
N ILE A 68 4.38 -7.26 -11.42
CA ILE A 68 3.12 -6.93 -12.11
C ILE A 68 1.92 -7.46 -11.32
N LEU A 69 2.02 -8.70 -10.82
CA LEU A 69 0.93 -9.31 -10.06
C LEU A 69 0.62 -8.49 -8.80
N PRO A 70 1.63 -8.10 -7.98
CA PRO A 70 1.43 -7.19 -6.88
C PRO A 70 0.86 -5.84 -7.22
N ALA A 71 1.31 -5.22 -8.31
CA ALA A 71 0.69 -3.98 -8.79
C ALA A 71 -0.81 -4.15 -9.09
N CYS A 72 -1.21 -5.28 -9.71
CA CYS A 72 -2.59 -5.57 -10.08
C CYS A 72 -3.58 -5.59 -8.92
N TYR A 73 -3.12 -5.92 -7.70
CA TYR A 73 -3.99 -5.90 -6.53
C TYR A 73 -3.65 -4.79 -5.52
N SER A 74 -2.46 -4.19 -5.57
CA SER A 74 -2.09 -3.09 -4.67
C SER A 74 -2.91 -1.83 -4.95
N PHE A 75 -3.17 -1.46 -6.21
CA PHE A 75 -4.00 -0.29 -6.51
C PHE A 75 -5.46 -0.47 -6.09
N PRO A 76 -6.17 -1.57 -6.44
CA PRO A 76 -7.51 -1.81 -5.92
C PRO A 76 -7.57 -1.84 -4.40
N PHE A 77 -6.54 -2.39 -3.74
CA PHE A 77 -6.46 -2.41 -2.29
C PHE A 77 -6.23 -1.01 -1.70
N LEU A 78 -5.38 -0.20 -2.32
CA LEU A 78 -5.17 1.20 -1.95
C LEU A 78 -6.47 2.02 -2.09
N GLU A 79 -7.17 1.92 -3.24
CA GLU A 79 -8.48 2.55 -3.45
C GLU A 79 -9.45 2.17 -2.31
N ARG A 80 -9.48 0.88 -1.94
CA ARG A 80 -10.33 0.39 -0.87
C ARG A 80 -9.95 0.98 0.50
N CYS A 81 -8.66 1.00 0.84
CA CYS A 81 -8.17 1.60 2.09
C CYS A 81 -8.53 3.09 2.19
N ILE A 82 -8.38 3.84 1.09
CA ILE A 82 -8.71 5.26 1.03
C ILE A 82 -10.21 5.46 1.20
N ARG A 83 -11.05 4.75 0.43
CA ARG A 83 -12.51 4.85 0.51
C ARG A 83 -13.04 4.46 1.89
N PHE A 84 -12.40 3.51 2.55
CA PHE A 84 -12.73 3.16 3.93
C PHE A 84 -12.43 4.31 4.90
N LYS A 85 -11.27 4.98 4.78
CA LYS A 85 -10.95 6.17 5.59
C LYS A 85 -11.92 7.32 5.29
N CYS A 86 -12.27 7.47 4.02
CA CYS A 86 -13.15 8.53 3.52
C CYS A 86 -14.63 8.12 3.47
N HIS A 87 -15.05 7.13 4.26
CA HIS A 87 -16.38 6.51 4.12
C HIS A 87 -17.56 7.48 4.38
N GLU A 88 -17.31 8.59 5.06
CA GLU A 88 -18.27 9.69 5.23
C GLU A 88 -18.53 10.45 3.92
N TYR A 89 -17.53 10.54 3.04
CA TYR A 89 -17.58 11.27 1.78
C TYR A 89 -17.93 10.38 0.59
N VAL A 90 -17.46 9.13 0.60
CA VAL A 90 -17.64 8.18 -0.51
C VAL A 90 -18.04 6.79 -0.02
N SER A 91 -18.72 6.03 -0.88
CA SER A 91 -18.96 4.60 -0.68
C SER A 91 -17.77 3.75 -1.14
N GLU A 92 -17.79 2.45 -0.84
CA GLU A 92 -16.79 1.49 -1.36
C GLU A 92 -16.74 1.46 -2.90
N SER A 93 -17.87 1.75 -3.57
CA SER A 93 -17.96 1.83 -5.03
C SER A 93 -17.44 3.16 -5.62
N GLY A 94 -17.02 4.09 -4.76
CA GLY A 94 -16.58 5.44 -5.15
C GLY A 94 -17.73 6.43 -5.35
N SER A 95 -19.00 6.04 -5.15
CA SER A 95 -20.13 6.97 -5.22
C SER A 95 -20.12 7.98 -4.07
N VAL A 96 -20.41 9.24 -4.37
CA VAL A 96 -20.33 10.37 -3.43
C VAL A 96 -21.53 10.36 -2.47
N LYS A 97 -21.25 10.35 -1.16
CA LYS A 97 -22.23 10.42 -0.06
C LYS A 97 -22.36 11.82 0.55
N LYS A 98 -21.27 12.59 0.56
CA LYS A 98 -21.22 13.96 1.07
C LYS A 98 -20.48 14.83 0.07
N ARG A 99 -20.98 16.05 -0.16
CA ARG A 99 -20.33 17.02 -1.06
C ARG A 99 -18.95 17.39 -0.53
N PHE A 100 -17.95 17.45 -1.42
CA PHE A 100 -16.61 17.95 -1.12
C PHE A 100 -15.97 18.58 -2.35
N ASN A 101 -14.92 19.36 -2.15
CA ASN A 101 -14.17 20.02 -3.23
C ASN A 101 -12.70 19.62 -3.17
N ILE A 102 -12.11 19.30 -4.32
CA ILE A 102 -10.67 19.11 -4.45
C ILE A 102 -10.07 20.44 -4.96
N PRO A 103 -9.20 21.11 -4.19
CA PRO A 103 -8.59 22.38 -4.59
C PRO A 103 -7.90 22.28 -5.95
N GLY A 104 -8.09 23.30 -6.79
CA GLY A 104 -7.51 23.38 -8.14
C GLY A 104 -8.11 22.45 -9.19
N GLU A 105 -9.10 21.63 -8.82
CA GLU A 105 -9.62 20.57 -9.69
C GLU A 105 -11.14 20.69 -9.88
N ARG A 106 -11.93 20.06 -9.00
CA ARG A 106 -13.37 19.95 -9.16
C ARG A 106 -14.11 19.70 -7.85
N THR A 107 -15.39 20.05 -7.85
CA THR A 107 -16.34 19.71 -6.80
C THR A 107 -17.08 18.41 -7.12
N TYR A 108 -17.26 17.56 -6.11
CA TYR A 108 -18.02 16.32 -6.18
C TYR A 108 -19.35 16.46 -5.44
N GLU A 109 -20.43 16.02 -6.09
CA GLU A 109 -21.80 16.14 -5.59
C GLU A 109 -22.50 14.79 -5.58
N ILE A 110 -23.42 14.64 -4.63
CA ILE A 110 -24.21 13.42 -4.44
C ILE A 110 -25.05 13.15 -5.71
N GLY A 111 -25.07 11.89 -6.15
CA GLY A 111 -25.91 11.43 -7.27
C GLY A 111 -25.44 11.84 -8.67
N ARG A 112 -24.39 12.64 -8.81
CA ARG A 112 -23.87 13.04 -10.14
C ARG A 112 -22.82 12.08 -10.69
N ARG A 113 -21.75 11.81 -9.94
CA ARG A 113 -20.59 11.02 -10.41
C ARG A 113 -19.93 10.28 -9.25
N SER A 114 -19.32 9.15 -9.56
CA SER A 114 -18.38 8.46 -8.67
C SER A 114 -16.96 8.99 -8.85
N ILE A 115 -16.13 8.82 -7.82
CA ILE A 115 -14.68 8.95 -7.96
C ILE A 115 -14.14 7.64 -8.53
N SER A 116 -13.50 7.71 -9.69
CA SER A 116 -12.84 6.58 -10.33
C SER A 116 -11.33 6.78 -10.49
N ASN A 117 -10.81 7.93 -10.06
CA ASN A 117 -9.41 8.30 -10.15
C ASN A 117 -8.79 8.29 -8.75
N ILE A 118 -7.83 7.40 -8.52
CA ILE A 118 -7.13 7.26 -7.25
C ILE A 118 -6.40 8.54 -6.81
N SER A 119 -5.93 9.37 -7.74
CA SER A 119 -5.36 10.70 -7.44
C SER A 119 -6.39 11.57 -6.70
N HIS A 120 -7.64 11.56 -7.17
CA HIS A 120 -8.71 12.33 -6.54
C HIS A 120 -9.11 11.75 -5.19
N GLU A 121 -9.04 10.43 -5.01
CA GLU A 121 -9.28 9.77 -3.72
C GLU A 121 -8.19 10.13 -2.70
N LEU A 122 -6.92 10.12 -3.11
CA LEU A 122 -5.80 10.55 -2.28
C LEU A 122 -5.92 12.03 -1.89
N LYS A 123 -6.32 12.90 -2.82
CA LYS A 123 -6.58 14.32 -2.52
C LYS A 123 -7.77 14.51 -1.58
N LEU A 124 -8.83 13.71 -1.72
CA LEU A 124 -9.95 13.70 -0.78
C LEU A 124 -9.47 13.34 0.62
N LEU A 125 -8.71 12.25 0.75
CA LEU A 125 -8.10 11.83 2.02
C LEU A 125 -7.27 12.96 2.62
N TYR A 126 -6.35 13.52 1.84
CA TYR A 126 -5.44 14.58 2.28
C TYR A 126 -6.19 15.82 2.76
N HIS A 127 -7.11 16.38 1.95
CA HIS A 127 -7.73 17.66 2.25
C HIS A 127 -8.89 17.61 3.27
N HIS A 128 -9.59 16.48 3.39
CA HIS A 128 -10.85 16.42 4.15
C HIS A 128 -10.84 15.46 5.33
N VAL A 129 -9.86 14.55 5.41
CA VAL A 129 -9.89 13.44 6.38
C VAL A 129 -8.58 13.31 7.17
N ALA A 130 -7.44 13.57 6.53
CA ALA A 130 -6.14 13.43 7.17
C ALA A 130 -5.95 14.48 8.30
N SER A 131 -5.40 14.03 9.43
CA SER A 131 -4.93 14.94 10.49
C SER A 131 -3.70 15.70 10.02
N SER A 132 -3.35 16.81 10.67
CA SER A 132 -2.17 17.61 10.32
C SER A 132 -0.88 16.79 10.31
N ASN A 133 -0.71 15.88 11.29
CA ASN A 133 0.45 14.98 11.33
C ASN A 133 0.46 14.02 10.13
N PHE A 134 -0.69 13.46 9.77
CA PHE A 134 -0.77 12.55 8.63
C PHE A 134 -0.59 13.29 7.29
N GLN A 135 -1.08 14.52 7.17
CA GLN A 135 -0.81 15.41 6.03
C GLN A 135 0.70 15.68 5.89
N ASN A 136 1.41 15.96 6.99
CA ASN A 136 2.85 16.17 6.95
C ASN A 136 3.62 14.94 6.47
N ILE A 137 3.21 13.74 6.91
CA ILE A 137 3.81 12.48 6.44
C ILE A 137 3.53 12.27 4.96
N LEU A 138 2.28 12.49 4.52
CA LEU A 138 1.92 12.39 3.10
C LEU A 138 2.73 13.39 2.26
N ASN A 139 2.88 14.64 2.69
CA ASN A 139 3.67 15.65 1.97
C ASN A 139 5.13 15.21 1.83
N ARG A 140 5.76 14.74 2.90
CA ARG A 140 7.14 14.23 2.84
C ARG A 140 7.30 13.10 1.82
N LEU A 141 6.39 12.13 1.85
CA LEU A 141 6.39 11.05 0.85
C LEU A 141 6.22 11.62 -0.57
N MET A 142 5.29 12.54 -0.77
CA MET A 142 5.03 13.15 -2.06
C MET A 142 6.20 13.99 -2.58
N ASP A 143 6.93 14.65 -1.68
CA ASP A 143 8.14 15.41 -1.99
C ASP A 143 9.27 14.47 -2.42
N GLU A 144 9.52 13.40 -1.66
CA GLU A 144 10.50 12.35 -2.01
C GLU A 144 10.18 11.74 -3.38
N LEU A 145 8.92 11.42 -3.65
CA LEU A 145 8.48 10.94 -4.97
C LEU A 145 8.75 11.93 -6.08
N ASN A 146 8.59 13.23 -5.80
CA ASN A 146 8.78 14.27 -6.80
C ASN A 146 10.27 14.49 -7.10
N GLU A 147 11.14 14.37 -6.09
CA GLU A 147 12.59 14.44 -6.23
C GLU A 147 13.15 13.23 -7.00
N ASP A 148 12.68 12.01 -6.70
CA ASP A 148 13.10 10.78 -7.37
C ASP A 148 12.49 10.63 -8.77
N SER A 149 11.29 11.18 -9.00
CA SER A 149 10.74 11.27 -10.33
C SER A 149 11.54 12.31 -11.11
N TRP A 150 12.46 11.87 -11.96
CA TRP A 150 13.15 12.68 -12.97
C TRP A 150 12.23 13.62 -13.79
N LEU A 151 10.91 13.43 -13.66
CA LEU A 151 9.81 14.16 -14.28
C LEU A 151 9.42 15.46 -13.57
N ARG A 152 9.87 15.76 -12.33
CA ARG A 152 9.50 16.97 -11.54
C ARG A 152 8.04 17.37 -11.77
N LEU A 153 7.14 16.51 -11.36
CA LEU A 153 5.72 16.67 -11.67
C LEU A 153 5.09 17.77 -10.81
N PRO A 154 4.16 18.56 -11.38
CA PRO A 154 3.43 19.57 -10.62
C PRO A 154 2.51 18.97 -9.55
N ASP A 155 2.18 17.69 -9.67
CA ASP A 155 1.28 16.98 -8.77
C ASP A 155 1.66 15.50 -8.63
N PRO A 156 2.31 15.11 -7.52
CA PRO A 156 2.74 13.73 -7.28
C PRO A 156 1.55 12.76 -7.06
N TYR A 157 0.35 13.25 -6.70
CA TYR A 157 -0.84 12.39 -6.64
C TYR A 157 -1.26 11.92 -8.05
N ASN A 158 -1.07 12.78 -9.06
CA ASN A 158 -1.33 12.43 -10.45
C ASN A 158 -0.34 11.39 -10.98
N LEU A 159 0.90 11.34 -10.47
CA LEU A 159 1.85 10.27 -10.80
C LEU A 159 1.29 8.89 -10.43
N ILE A 160 0.71 8.77 -9.23
CA ILE A 160 0.08 7.53 -8.76
C ILE A 160 -1.14 7.18 -9.62
N GLY A 161 -1.97 8.17 -9.95
CA GLY A 161 -3.08 7.99 -10.89
C GLY A 161 -2.62 7.51 -12.27
N ASN A 162 -1.51 8.04 -12.76
CA ASN A 162 -0.91 7.64 -14.03
C ASN A 162 -0.36 6.21 -13.97
N TRP A 163 0.30 5.80 -12.89
CA TRP A 163 0.73 4.40 -12.73
C TRP A 163 -0.45 3.44 -12.76
N ARG A 164 -1.53 3.78 -12.06
CA ARG A 164 -2.77 2.98 -12.08
C ARG A 164 -3.37 2.90 -13.49
N ASN A 165 -3.43 4.02 -14.21
CA ASN A 165 -3.95 4.03 -15.58
C ASN A 165 -3.08 3.23 -16.54
N LYS A 166 -1.76 3.41 -16.47
CA LYS A 166 -0.80 2.60 -17.23
C LYS A 166 -1.05 1.13 -16.95
N LEU A 167 -1.28 0.73 -15.70
CA LEU A 167 -1.48 -0.66 -15.29
C LEU A 167 -2.68 -1.28 -16.00
N LEU A 168 -3.79 -0.54 -16.06
CA LEU A 168 -4.96 -0.97 -16.81
C LEU A 168 -4.73 -1.08 -18.32
N HIS A 169 -3.75 -0.36 -18.86
CA HIS A 169 -3.37 -0.40 -20.27
C HIS A 169 -2.20 -1.35 -20.58
N GLY A 170 -1.59 -1.98 -19.57
CA GLY A 170 -0.50 -2.94 -19.75
C GLY A 170 0.87 -2.34 -20.13
N GLU A 171 1.13 -1.07 -19.82
CA GLU A 171 2.38 -0.36 -20.14
C GLU A 171 3.56 -0.60 -19.15
N ASN A 172 4.72 -1.11 -19.57
CA ASN A 172 5.83 -1.59 -18.70
C ASN A 172 6.52 -0.61 -17.69
N ILE A 173 5.85 -0.09 -16.66
CA ILE A 173 6.49 0.72 -15.59
C ILE A 173 5.88 0.42 -14.21
N TRP A 174 6.27 -0.69 -13.57
CA TRP A 174 5.51 -1.25 -12.46
C TRP A 174 6.23 -1.41 -11.12
N SER A 175 7.55 -1.57 -11.08
CA SER A 175 8.25 -1.88 -9.82
C SER A 175 8.09 -0.79 -8.78
N SER A 176 8.35 0.47 -9.14
CA SER A 176 8.20 1.61 -8.23
C SER A 176 6.74 1.87 -7.84
N GLY A 177 5.81 1.74 -8.80
CA GLY A 177 4.38 1.97 -8.54
C GLY A 177 3.81 0.98 -7.52
N PHE A 178 4.25 -0.28 -7.58
CA PHE A 178 3.92 -1.29 -6.58
C PHE A 178 4.44 -0.93 -5.18
N GLU A 179 5.74 -0.65 -5.04
CA GLU A 179 6.35 -0.31 -3.75
C GLU A 179 5.65 0.89 -3.08
N ILE A 180 5.44 1.95 -3.85
CA ILE A 180 4.83 3.19 -3.35
C ILE A 180 3.37 2.97 -2.97
N SER A 181 2.62 2.21 -3.77
CA SER A 181 1.25 1.85 -3.41
C SER A 181 1.20 1.06 -2.10
N THR A 182 2.15 0.15 -1.86
CA THR A 182 2.28 -0.56 -0.59
C THR A 182 2.61 0.38 0.56
N TYR A 183 3.51 1.34 0.38
CA TYR A 183 3.80 2.32 1.42
C TYR A 183 2.59 3.17 1.77
N LEU A 184 1.84 3.65 0.76
CA LEU A 184 0.61 4.40 0.99
C LEU A 184 -0.43 3.56 1.73
N ILE A 185 -0.61 2.30 1.33
CA ILE A 185 -1.47 1.35 2.03
C ILE A 185 -1.04 1.24 3.49
N SER A 186 0.25 0.98 3.74
CA SER A 186 0.77 0.86 5.10
C SER A 186 0.55 2.13 5.91
N LEU A 187 0.89 3.30 5.38
CA LEU A 187 0.67 4.59 6.06
C LEU A 187 -0.80 4.85 6.41
N ILE A 188 -1.71 4.57 5.47
CA ILE A 188 -3.16 4.69 5.72
C ILE A 188 -3.58 3.73 6.83
N LEU A 189 -3.10 2.49 6.79
CA LEU A 189 -3.40 1.47 7.79
C LEU A 189 -2.87 1.83 9.18
N LEU A 190 -1.64 2.37 9.25
CA LEU A 190 -1.05 2.87 10.49
C LEU A 190 -1.81 4.05 11.07
N SER A 191 -2.41 4.90 10.23
CA SER A 191 -3.25 6.00 10.69
C SER A 191 -4.54 5.56 11.41
N TYR A 192 -4.84 4.25 11.47
CA TYR A 192 -5.92 3.71 12.30
C TYR A 192 -5.46 3.25 13.68
N ILE A 193 -4.15 3.09 13.88
CA ILE A 193 -3.58 2.64 15.14
C ILE A 193 -3.38 3.86 16.02
N SER A 194 -3.80 3.78 17.28
CA SER A 194 -3.51 4.86 18.24
C SER A 194 -2.01 4.89 18.56
N GLU A 195 -1.50 6.05 18.98
CA GLU A 195 -0.10 6.19 19.36
C GLU A 195 0.27 5.25 20.52
N ASP A 196 -0.62 5.07 21.49
CA ASP A 196 -0.43 4.12 22.60
C ASP A 196 -0.35 2.66 22.10
N GLU A 197 -1.20 2.29 21.14
CA GLU A 197 -1.19 0.95 20.55
C GLU A 197 0.05 0.73 19.67
N TYR A 198 0.54 1.77 19.00
CA TYR A 198 1.79 1.74 18.26
C TYR A 198 3.00 1.55 19.21
N ASN A 199 3.11 2.42 20.22
CA ASN A 199 4.24 2.43 21.16
C ASN A 199 4.32 1.15 21.99
N SER A 200 3.19 0.58 22.39
CA SER A 200 3.17 -0.69 23.12
C SER A 200 3.61 -1.90 22.29
N LYS A 201 3.72 -1.77 20.96
CA LYS A 201 4.04 -2.87 20.04
C LYS A 201 5.38 -2.75 19.35
N ILE A 202 5.90 -1.53 19.19
CA ILE A 202 7.15 -1.30 18.47
C ILE A 202 8.33 -2.01 19.15
N ASP A 203 8.35 -2.07 20.48
CA ASP A 203 9.43 -2.72 21.24
C ASP A 203 9.46 -4.25 21.01
N SER A 204 8.31 -4.92 21.08
CA SER A 204 8.21 -6.37 20.80
C SER A 204 8.61 -6.72 19.38
N LEU A 205 8.29 -5.86 18.41
CA LEU A 205 8.75 -6.03 17.05
C LEU A 205 10.27 -5.87 16.95
N LEU A 206 10.84 -4.83 17.57
CA LEU A 206 12.28 -4.58 17.52
C LEU A 206 13.05 -5.77 18.11
N GLU A 207 12.54 -6.39 19.16
CA GLU A 207 13.07 -7.65 19.71
C GLU A 207 13.00 -8.80 18.69
N HIS A 208 11.86 -8.99 18.01
CA HIS A 208 11.73 -10.01 16.96
C HIS A 208 12.67 -9.76 15.75
N ILE A 209 12.87 -8.50 15.36
CA ILE A 209 13.79 -8.11 14.29
C ILE A 209 15.25 -8.38 14.70
N GLN A 210 15.64 -7.99 15.91
CA GLN A 210 16.98 -8.25 16.45
C GLN A 210 17.27 -9.74 16.52
N TYR A 211 16.33 -10.52 17.09
CA TYR A 211 16.45 -11.97 17.15
C TYR A 211 16.61 -12.60 15.75
N LYS A 212 15.92 -12.08 14.73
CA LYS A 212 16.08 -12.53 13.34
C LYS A 212 17.48 -12.23 12.77
N GLN A 213 18.01 -11.03 13.04
CA GLN A 213 19.36 -10.66 12.61
C GLN A 213 20.42 -11.56 13.24
N GLU A 214 20.20 -12.00 14.48
CA GLU A 214 21.10 -12.89 15.22
C GLU A 214 21.00 -14.37 14.79
N THR A 215 19.81 -14.84 14.42
CA THR A 215 19.57 -16.27 14.14
C THR A 215 19.67 -16.68 12.67
N ASN A 216 19.79 -15.73 11.74
CA ASN A 216 19.96 -15.98 10.30
C ASN A 216 18.90 -16.94 9.70
N SER A 217 17.72 -17.04 10.31
CA SER A 217 16.68 -18.02 9.96
C SER A 217 15.60 -17.44 9.04
N SER A 218 15.28 -18.15 7.95
CA SER A 218 14.26 -17.78 6.97
C SER A 218 12.85 -18.27 7.38
N TYR A 219 12.25 -17.66 8.41
CA TYR A 219 10.93 -18.05 8.95
C TYR A 219 9.70 -17.53 8.18
N LEU A 220 9.86 -17.16 6.90
CA LEU A 220 8.79 -16.54 6.09
C LEU A 220 7.49 -17.35 5.98
N TRP A 221 7.51 -18.64 6.32
CA TRP A 221 6.35 -19.54 6.28
C TRP A 221 5.54 -19.63 7.58
N TYR A 222 6.08 -19.24 8.74
CA TYR A 222 5.34 -19.36 10.02
C TYR A 222 4.31 -18.25 10.24
N VAL A 223 4.52 -17.06 9.64
CA VAL A 223 3.56 -15.94 9.71
C VAL A 223 2.23 -16.28 9.01
N PHE A 224 2.21 -17.26 8.11
CA PHE A 224 1.04 -17.65 7.32
C PHE A 224 0.40 -18.99 7.74
N GLN A 225 0.85 -19.64 8.83
CA GLN A 225 0.38 -20.97 9.24
C GLN A 225 -0.42 -21.05 10.55
N ILE A 226 -1.01 -19.95 11.04
CA ILE A 226 -1.90 -19.98 12.23
C ILE A 226 -3.21 -19.25 11.96
#